data_AF-A0A8S3I9R8-F1
#
_entry.id   AF-A0A8S3I9R8-F1
#
_cell.length_a   1.000
_cell.length_b   1.000
_cell.length_c   1.000
_cell.angle_alpha   90.00
_cell.angle_beta   90.00
_cell.angle_gamma   90.00
#
_symmetry.space_group_name_H-M   'P 1'
#
loop_
_entity.id
_entity.type
_entity.pdbx_description
1 polymer ?
#
loop_
_entity_poly.entity_id
_entity_poly.type
_entity_poly.pdbx_seq_one_letter_code
_entity_poly.pdbx_strand_id
1 'polypeptide(L)'
;MDQLWQSYGFTKIGSFSGLRDWQWIFILEGLPIIVLGIIIYIFLGNIPETVQWLNNSEKELLTNILREDGGKANDAPVSEHWISWRQVKYALTDWRIYLYILIGIGIVTPMLCFTLVLPSLLDGVNASASVTHLMVAPMYVIASITCLLGSYSSSRYNEHGLHTA
;
A
#
# COMPACT_ATOMS: atom_id res chain seq x y z
N MET A 1 20.26 22.66 6.63
CA MET A 1 19.03 22.78 5.80
C MET A 1 17.80 22.48 6.65
N ASP A 2 17.84 22.82 7.94
CA ASP A 2 16.96 22.24 8.96
C ASP A 2 15.95 23.25 9.52
N GLN A 3 15.96 24.49 9.01
CA GLN A 3 15.26 25.62 9.65
C GLN A 3 14.02 26.15 8.91
N LEU A 4 13.73 25.72 7.68
CA LEU A 4 12.59 26.29 6.94
C LEU A 4 11.28 25.52 7.14
N TRP A 5 11.33 24.22 7.40
CA TRP A 5 10.14 23.41 7.74
C TRP A 5 9.73 23.55 9.22
N GLN A 6 10.66 23.97 10.08
CA GLN A 6 10.41 24.18 11.51
C GLN A 6 9.71 25.51 11.84
N SER A 7 9.61 26.46 10.90
CA SER A 7 9.43 27.89 11.24
C SER A 7 7.99 28.46 11.22
N TYR A 8 7.02 27.89 10.50
CA TYR A 8 5.69 28.54 10.39
C TYR A 8 4.50 27.81 11.03
N GLY A 9 4.51 26.47 11.07
CA GLY A 9 3.42 25.68 11.65
C GLY A 9 3.73 25.13 13.05
N PHE A 10 4.88 24.45 13.19
CA PHE A 10 5.20 23.65 14.37
C PHE A 10 5.73 24.46 15.56
N THR A 11 6.46 25.56 15.33
CA THR A 11 6.97 26.43 16.42
C THR A 11 5.84 27.02 17.27
N LYS A 12 4.67 27.28 16.65
CA LYS A 12 3.46 27.73 17.37
C LYS A 12 2.84 26.65 18.24
N ILE A 13 2.97 25.38 17.86
CA ILE A 13 2.38 24.23 18.55
C ILE A 13 3.31 23.75 19.68
N GLY A 14 4.63 23.70 19.43
CA GLY A 14 5.65 23.33 20.42
C GLY A 14 5.69 24.28 21.63
N SER A 15 5.40 25.57 21.43
CA SER A 15 5.31 26.56 22.51
C SER A 15 4.14 26.33 23.48
N PHE A 16 3.14 25.52 23.11
CA PHE A 16 1.92 25.33 23.91
C PHE A 16 1.99 24.13 24.86
N SER A 17 2.91 23.17 24.66
CA SER A 17 2.93 21.93 25.46
C SER A 17 4.33 21.45 25.90
N GLY A 18 5.40 22.20 25.66
CA GLY A 18 6.77 21.83 26.08
C GLY A 18 7.37 20.63 25.32
N LEU A 19 6.71 20.15 24.26
CA LEU A 19 7.19 19.08 23.40
C LEU A 19 8.04 19.65 22.27
N ARG A 20 9.05 18.90 21.84
CA ARG A 20 9.91 19.24 20.69
C ARG A 20 9.13 19.03 19.39
N ASP A 21 9.41 19.86 18.38
CA ASP A 21 8.70 19.84 17.08
C ASP A 21 8.68 18.45 16.41
N TRP A 22 9.77 17.68 16.53
CA TRP A 22 9.82 16.32 15.97
C TRP A 22 8.86 15.34 16.65
N GLN A 23 8.51 15.54 17.93
CA GLN A 23 7.57 14.68 18.65
C GLN A 23 6.13 14.90 18.15
N TRP A 24 5.81 16.13 17.78
CA TRP A 24 4.51 16.47 17.19
C TRP A 24 4.30 15.82 15.82
N ILE A 25 5.36 15.64 15.03
CA ILE A 25 5.28 14.91 13.75
C ILE A 25 4.83 13.47 13.99
N PHE A 26 5.45 12.76 14.94
CA PHE A 26 5.05 11.40 15.28
C PHE A 26 3.62 11.30 15.84
N ILE A 27 3.18 12.27 16.64
CA ILE A 27 1.82 12.27 17.19
C ILE A 27 0.79 12.51 16.08
N LEU A 28 1.02 13.51 15.22
CA LEU A 28 0.08 13.87 14.17
C LEU A 28 0.00 12.82 13.06
N GLU A 29 1.09 12.12 12.77
CA GLU A 29 1.11 11.05 11.77
C GLU A 29 0.66 9.70 12.38
N GLY A 30 1.09 9.38 13.60
CA GLY A 30 0.81 8.10 14.25
C GLY A 30 -0.60 7.98 14.81
N LEU A 31 -1.14 9.06 15.42
CA LEU A 31 -2.45 9.01 16.08
C LEU A 31 -3.60 8.66 15.12
N PRO A 32 -3.70 9.26 13.91
CA PRO A 32 -4.73 8.88 12.94
C PRO A 32 -4.66 7.40 12.54
N ILE A 33 -3.44 6.84 12.43
CA ILE A 33 -3.22 5.44 12.06
C ILE A 33 -3.72 4.52 13.17
N ILE A 34 -3.45 4.85 14.44
CA ILE A 34 -3.96 4.08 15.59
C ILE A 34 -5.49 4.09 15.63
N VAL A 35 -6.09 5.28 15.45
CA VAL A 35 -7.55 5.42 15.41
C VAL A 35 -8.13 4.61 14.26
N LEU A 36 -7.54 4.69 13.07
CA LEU A 36 -7.98 3.92 11.91
C LEU A 36 -7.83 2.41 12.15
N GLY A 37 -6.74 1.97 12.80
CA GLY A 37 -6.54 0.57 13.18
C GLY A 37 -7.62 0.05 14.11
N ILE A 38 -8.05 0.86 15.09
CA ILE A 38 -9.16 0.52 15.99
C ILE A 38 -10.48 0.43 15.22
N ILE A 39 -10.74 1.37 14.31
CA ILE A 39 -11.94 1.34 13.45
C ILE A 39 -11.93 0.07 12.60
N ILE A 40 -10.83 -0.23 11.91
CA ILE A 40 -10.69 -1.43 11.09
C ILE A 40 -10.89 -2.69 11.95
N TYR A 41 -10.31 -2.75 13.14
CA TYR A 41 -10.49 -3.89 14.04
C TYR A 41 -11.96 -4.13 14.42
N ILE A 42 -12.76 -3.06 14.58
CA ILE A 42 -14.18 -3.17 14.93
C ILE A 42 -15.04 -3.50 13.70
N PHE A 43 -14.71 -2.97 12.52
CA PHE A 43 -15.54 -3.09 11.32
C PHE A 43 -15.14 -4.22 10.36
N LEU A 44 -13.90 -4.71 10.40
CA LEU A 44 -13.38 -5.74 9.50
C LEU A 44 -13.67 -7.13 10.07
N GLY A 45 -14.70 -7.79 9.55
CA GLY A 45 -14.97 -9.20 9.84
C GLY A 45 -14.07 -10.13 9.03
N ASN A 46 -13.60 -11.21 9.64
CA ASN A 46 -12.72 -12.20 9.00
C ASN A 46 -13.40 -13.01 7.88
N ILE A 47 -14.73 -13.04 7.84
CA ILE A 47 -15.51 -13.89 6.92
C ILE A 47 -16.72 -13.06 6.47
N PRO A 48 -17.13 -13.07 5.18
CA PRO A 48 -18.29 -12.31 4.72
C PRO A 48 -19.56 -12.60 5.52
N GLU A 49 -19.68 -13.80 6.10
CA GLU A 49 -20.81 -14.20 6.95
C GLU A 49 -20.87 -13.42 8.28
N THR A 50 -19.72 -13.13 8.91
CA THR A 50 -19.63 -12.45 10.23
C THR A 50 -19.78 -10.94 10.15
N VAL A 51 -19.69 -10.37 8.96
CA VAL A 51 -19.79 -8.93 8.71
C VAL A 51 -21.25 -8.47 8.83
N GLN A 52 -21.54 -7.53 9.73
CA GLN A 52 -22.91 -7.06 9.98
C GLN A 52 -23.37 -5.93 9.04
N TRP A 53 -22.44 -5.25 8.36
CA TRP A 53 -22.77 -4.13 7.46
C TRP A 53 -23.11 -4.57 6.03
N LEU A 54 -22.91 -5.85 5.70
CA LEU A 54 -23.10 -6.38 4.35
C LEU A 54 -24.49 -6.98 4.18
N ASN A 55 -25.16 -6.71 3.05
CA ASN A 55 -26.48 -7.24 2.78
C ASN A 55 -26.43 -8.73 2.40
N ASN A 56 -27.52 -9.47 2.59
CA ASN A 56 -27.53 -10.92 2.35
C ASN A 56 -27.14 -11.30 0.90
N SER A 57 -27.57 -10.51 -0.08
CA SER A 57 -27.20 -10.69 -1.49
C SER A 57 -25.71 -10.46 -1.76
N GLU A 58 -25.10 -9.50 -1.08
CA GLU A 58 -23.68 -9.17 -1.21
C GLU A 58 -22.81 -10.24 -0.53
N LYS A 59 -23.27 -10.79 0.61
CA LYS A 59 -22.62 -11.91 1.28
C LYS A 59 -22.56 -13.14 0.39
N GLU A 60 -23.67 -13.47 -0.28
CA GLU A 60 -23.74 -14.60 -1.20
C GLU A 60 -22.81 -14.40 -2.40
N LEU A 61 -22.81 -13.21 -2.99
CA LEU A 61 -21.90 -12.85 -4.08
C LEU A 61 -20.43 -12.99 -3.66
N LEU A 62 -20.03 -12.43 -2.52
CA LEU A 62 -18.64 -12.54 -2.03
C LEU A 62 -18.26 -13.98 -1.72
N THR A 63 -19.17 -14.78 -1.17
CA THR A 63 -18.91 -16.19 -0.89
C THR A 63 -18.71 -16.97 -2.19
N ASN A 64 -19.45 -16.63 -3.25
CA ASN A 64 -19.28 -17.25 -4.56
C ASN A 64 -17.95 -16.84 -5.20
N ILE A 65 -17.56 -15.56 -5.13
CA ILE A 65 -16.24 -15.11 -5.60
C ILE A 65 -15.12 -15.82 -4.84
N LEU A 66 -15.19 -15.90 -3.50
CA LEU A 66 -14.18 -16.58 -2.70
C LEU A 66 -14.08 -18.08 -3.02
N ARG A 67 -15.19 -18.72 -3.41
CA ARG A 67 -15.20 -20.11 -3.89
C ARG A 67 -14.56 -20.27 -5.26
N GLU A 68 -14.73 -19.28 -6.15
CA GLU A 68 -14.14 -19.29 -7.49
C GLU A 68 -12.63 -18.94 -7.45
N ASP A 69 -12.24 -17.93 -6.67
CA ASP A 69 -10.85 -17.45 -6.52
C ASP A 69 -9.99 -18.31 -5.59
N GLY A 70 -10.60 -19.04 -4.64
CA GLY A 70 -9.90 -19.90 -3.67
C GLY A 70 -9.09 -21.05 -4.27
N GLY A 71 -9.13 -21.20 -5.60
CA GLY A 71 -8.45 -22.26 -6.32
C GLY A 71 -9.07 -23.63 -6.02
N LYS A 72 -8.82 -24.59 -6.90
CA LYS A 72 -9.27 -25.98 -6.79
C LYS A 72 -8.57 -26.76 -5.66
N ALA A 73 -8.38 -26.13 -4.50
CA ALA A 73 -7.94 -26.76 -3.26
C ALA A 73 -9.18 -27.01 -2.38
N ASN A 74 -10.01 -27.94 -2.85
CA ASN A 74 -10.97 -28.78 -2.10
C ASN A 74 -11.77 -28.12 -0.97
N ASP A 75 -13.09 -27.99 -1.14
CA ASP A 75 -14.21 -28.32 -0.22
C ASP A 75 -14.04 -28.20 1.31
N ALA A 76 -13.06 -27.46 1.82
CA ALA A 76 -12.88 -27.22 3.23
C ALA A 76 -13.58 -25.91 3.59
N PRO A 77 -14.40 -25.89 4.65
CA PRO A 77 -14.96 -24.65 5.16
C PRO A 77 -13.82 -23.68 5.47
N VAL A 78 -14.05 -22.41 5.14
CA VAL A 78 -13.14 -21.26 5.23
C VAL A 78 -12.45 -21.11 6.60
N SER A 79 -12.89 -21.86 7.61
CA SER A 79 -12.43 -21.88 9.00
C SER A 79 -11.11 -22.60 9.28
N GLU A 80 -10.57 -23.44 8.38
CA GLU A 80 -9.32 -24.19 8.64
C GLU A 80 -8.17 -23.81 7.69
N HIS A 81 -7.73 -22.55 7.76
CA HIS A 81 -6.54 -22.04 7.09
C HIS A 81 -5.24 -22.53 7.76
N TRP A 82 -5.01 -23.84 7.86
CA TRP A 82 -3.67 -24.34 8.18
C TRP A 82 -2.91 -24.56 6.87
N ILE A 83 -1.79 -23.85 6.71
CA ILE A 83 -0.89 -24.03 5.57
C ILE A 83 -0.42 -25.49 5.57
N SER A 84 -0.85 -26.26 4.59
CA SER A 84 -0.41 -27.64 4.45
C SER A 84 0.99 -27.67 3.85
N TRP A 85 1.91 -28.45 4.44
CA TRP A 85 3.25 -28.69 3.89
C TRP A 85 3.23 -29.15 2.43
N ARG A 86 2.13 -29.79 2.00
CA ARG A 86 1.91 -30.16 0.59
C ARG A 86 1.74 -28.93 -0.30
N GLN A 87 0.97 -27.93 0.12
CA GLN A 87 0.78 -26.67 -0.61
C GLN A 87 2.09 -25.87 -0.69
N VAL A 88 2.88 -25.84 0.39
CA VAL A 88 4.20 -25.19 0.40
C VAL A 88 5.14 -25.81 -0.63
N LYS A 89 5.18 -27.15 -0.71
CA LYS A 89 6.00 -27.85 -1.70
C LYS A 89 5.54 -27.56 -3.14
N TYR A 90 4.23 -27.50 -3.38
CA TYR A 90 3.71 -27.13 -4.70
C TYR A 90 4.10 -25.69 -5.06
N ALA A 91 3.95 -24.74 -4.14
CA ALA A 91 4.34 -23.35 -4.37
C ALA A 91 5.84 -23.20 -4.64
N LEU A 92 6.70 -23.92 -3.91
CA LEU A 92 8.15 -23.86 -4.13
C LEU A 92 8.61 -24.51 -5.44
N THR A 93 7.81 -25.40 -6.02
CA THR A 93 8.15 -26.10 -7.25
C THR A 93 7.56 -25.43 -8.50
N ASP A 94 6.64 -24.48 -8.34
CA ASP A 94 6.03 -23.78 -9.48
C ASP A 94 6.98 -22.72 -10.04
N TRP A 95 7.45 -22.95 -11.27
CA TRP A 95 8.33 -22.02 -11.98
C TRP A 95 7.70 -20.63 -12.21
N ARG A 96 6.35 -20.55 -12.26
CA ARG A 96 5.63 -19.29 -12.46
C ARG A 96 5.83 -18.35 -11.27
N ILE A 97 5.93 -18.89 -10.06
CA ILE A 97 6.16 -18.10 -8.85
C ILE A 97 7.52 -17.39 -8.94
N TYR A 98 8.56 -18.07 -9.46
CA TYR A 98 9.87 -17.45 -9.65
C TYR A 98 9.85 -16.35 -10.73
N LEU A 99 9.04 -16.50 -11.79
CA LEU A 99 8.83 -15.42 -12.76
C LEU A 99 8.17 -14.20 -12.11
N TYR A 100 7.12 -14.39 -11.31
CA TYR A 100 6.48 -13.30 -10.59
C TYR A 100 7.42 -12.61 -9.60
N ILE A 101 8.27 -13.39 -8.91
CA ILE A 101 9.32 -12.83 -8.05
C ILE A 101 10.30 -11.97 -8.85
N LEU A 102 10.75 -12.45 -10.02
CA LEU A 102 11.67 -11.72 -10.89
C LEU A 102 11.07 -10.40 -11.40
N ILE A 103 9.81 -10.43 -11.83
CA ILE A 103 9.05 -9.24 -12.21
C ILE A 103 8.95 -8.27 -11.02
N GLY A 104 8.59 -8.78 -9.84
CA GLY A 104 8.50 -8.00 -8.61
C GLY A 104 9.81 -7.31 -8.25
N ILE A 105 10.95 -8.01 -8.36
CA ILE A 105 12.29 -7.42 -8.17
C ILE A 105 12.53 -6.33 -9.22
N GLY A 106 12.20 -6.59 -10.49
CA GLY A 106 12.33 -5.63 -11.59
C GLY A 106 11.54 -4.33 -11.38
N ILE A 107 10.45 -4.36 -10.60
CA ILE A 107 9.64 -3.19 -10.28
C ILE A 107 10.14 -2.51 -8.99
N VAL A 108 10.35 -3.29 -7.93
CA VAL A 108 10.67 -2.75 -6.60
C VAL A 108 12.10 -2.21 -6.53
N THR A 109 13.07 -2.87 -7.17
CA THR A 109 14.48 -2.46 -7.12
C THR A 109 14.71 -1.09 -7.74
N PRO A 110 14.23 -0.76 -8.95
CA PRO A 110 14.35 0.59 -9.50
C PRO A 110 13.64 1.65 -8.65
N MET A 111 12.47 1.32 -8.09
CA MET A 111 11.72 2.25 -7.22
C MET A 111 12.51 2.63 -5.97
N LEU A 112 13.12 1.64 -5.31
CA LEU A 112 13.98 1.87 -4.15
C LEU A 112 15.27 2.61 -4.53
N CYS A 113 15.90 2.23 -5.63
CA CYS A 113 17.10 2.88 -6.14
C CYS A 113 16.86 4.38 -6.42
N PHE A 114 15.74 4.70 -7.06
CA PHE A 114 15.33 6.09 -7.31
C PHE A 114 15.20 6.88 -6.01
N THR A 115 14.53 6.31 -4.99
CA THR A 115 14.34 6.96 -3.69
C THR A 115 15.66 7.24 -2.97
N LEU A 116 16.63 6.33 -3.09
CA LEU A 116 17.95 6.45 -2.46
C LEU A 116 18.87 7.45 -3.18
N VAL A 117 18.78 7.53 -4.51
CA VAL A 117 19.62 8.41 -5.34
C VAL A 117 19.06 9.84 -5.43
N LEU A 118 17.75 10.00 -5.21
CA LEU A 118 17.08 11.29 -5.21
C LEU A 118 17.79 12.37 -4.35
N PRO A 119 18.17 12.15 -3.08
CA PRO A 119 18.90 13.16 -2.30
C PRO A 119 20.22 13.57 -2.95
N SER A 120 20.99 12.62 -3.48
CA SER A 120 22.27 12.92 -4.14
C SER A 120 22.12 13.71 -5.45
N LEU A 121 21.02 13.50 -6.19
CA LEU A 121 20.70 14.28 -7.38
C LEU A 121 20.31 15.72 -7.02
N LEU A 122 19.61 15.89 -5.92
CA LEU A 122 19.12 17.18 -5.45
C LEU A 122 20.26 18.04 -4.87
N ASP A 123 21.24 17.43 -4.21
CA ASP A 123 22.46 18.11 -3.77
C ASP A 123 23.24 18.71 -4.97
N GLY A 124 23.25 18.03 -6.12
CA GLY A 124 23.90 18.51 -7.34
C GLY A 124 23.24 19.74 -7.97
N VAL A 125 21.96 20.00 -7.67
CA VAL A 125 21.18 21.11 -8.25
C VAL A 125 21.32 22.42 -7.44
N ASN A 126 21.98 22.40 -6.28
CA ASN A 126 22.14 23.55 -5.37
C ASN A 126 20.80 24.28 -5.07
N ALA A 127 19.66 23.58 -5.16
CA ALA A 127 18.35 24.15 -4.90
C ALA A 127 17.98 24.04 -3.41
N SER A 128 17.24 25.04 -2.91
CA SER A 128 16.70 25.00 -1.55
C SER A 128 15.69 23.85 -1.41
N ALA A 129 15.65 23.18 -0.24
CA ALA A 129 14.79 22.03 0.04
C ALA A 129 13.30 22.25 -0.30
N SER A 130 12.79 23.47 -0.16
CA SER A 130 11.40 23.81 -0.53
C SER A 130 11.17 23.80 -2.04
N VAL A 131 12.14 24.28 -2.83
CA VAL A 131 12.07 24.26 -4.30
C VAL A 131 12.18 22.81 -4.79
N THR A 132 13.07 22.05 -4.17
CA THR A 132 13.26 20.63 -4.43
C THR A 132 11.98 19.80 -4.26
N HIS A 133 11.24 19.94 -3.15
CA HIS A 133 9.97 19.23 -2.98
C HIS A 133 8.91 19.65 -4.01
N LEU A 134 8.90 20.93 -4.39
CA LEU A 134 8.00 21.45 -5.42
C LEU A 134 8.33 20.86 -6.80
N MET A 135 9.61 20.59 -7.11
CA MET A 135 10.05 19.98 -8.36
C MET A 135 9.68 18.49 -8.46
N VAL A 136 9.64 17.78 -7.32
CA VAL A 136 9.27 16.36 -7.27
C VAL A 136 7.74 16.16 -7.26
N ALA A 137 6.96 17.14 -6.78
CA ALA A 137 5.50 17.03 -6.72
C ALA A 137 4.82 16.71 -8.08
N PRO A 138 5.16 17.37 -9.21
CA PRO A 138 4.61 17.03 -10.53
C PRO A 138 4.88 15.58 -10.96
N MET A 139 6.04 15.03 -10.61
CA MET A 139 6.38 13.63 -10.92
C MET A 139 5.42 12.66 -10.24
N TYR A 140 5.11 12.88 -8.96
CA TYR A 140 4.13 12.05 -8.24
C TYR A 140 2.71 12.21 -8.79
N VAL A 141 2.34 13.42 -9.21
CA VAL A 141 1.03 13.66 -9.84
C VAL A 141 0.92 12.88 -11.16
N ILE A 142 1.93 12.95 -12.03
CA ILE A 142 1.95 12.21 -13.29
C ILE A 142 1.92 10.69 -13.03
N ALA A 143 2.67 10.20 -12.05
CA ALA A 143 2.64 8.79 -11.65
C ALA A 143 1.25 8.35 -11.18
N SER A 144 0.57 9.17 -10.37
CA SER A 144 -0.79 8.88 -9.90
C SER A 144 -1.80 8.82 -11.06
N ILE A 145 -1.74 9.75 -12.00
CA ILE A 145 -2.61 9.76 -13.19
C ILE A 145 -2.35 8.53 -14.05
N THR A 146 -1.08 8.17 -14.27
CA THR A 146 -0.72 6.99 -15.07
C THR A 146 -1.20 5.71 -14.41
N CYS A 147 -1.08 5.61 -13.08
CA CYS A 147 -1.60 4.50 -12.31
C CYS A 147 -3.13 4.39 -12.46
N LEU A 148 -3.86 5.50 -12.29
CA LEU A 148 -5.32 5.52 -12.45
C LEU A 148 -5.78 5.14 -13.87
N LEU A 149 -5.09 5.65 -14.90
CA LEU A 149 -5.37 5.30 -16.29
C LEU A 149 -5.07 3.82 -16.56
N GLY A 150 -3.97 3.31 -16.02
CA GLY A 150 -3.61 1.88 -16.09
C GLY A 150 -4.64 0.99 -15.41
N SER A 151 -5.07 1.33 -14.19
CA SER A 151 -6.12 0.62 -13.45
C SER A 151 -7.47 0.68 -14.18
N TYR A 152 -7.84 1.84 -14.72
CA TYR A 152 -9.07 2.00 -15.49
C TYR A 152 -9.04 1.19 -16.79
N SER A 153 -7.92 1.21 -17.51
CA SER A 153 -7.71 0.38 -18.70
C SER A 153 -7.80 -1.10 -18.35
N SER A 154 -7.09 -1.55 -17.32
CA SER A 154 -7.11 -2.94 -16.85
C SER A 154 -8.53 -3.40 -16.48
N SER A 155 -9.28 -2.56 -15.75
CA SER A 155 -10.66 -2.86 -15.37
C SER A 155 -11.64 -2.89 -16.56
N ARG A 156 -11.37 -2.13 -17.63
CA ARG A 156 -12.26 -2.08 -18.80
C ARG A 156 -12.03 -3.23 -19.77
N TYR A 157 -10.79 -3.67 -19.93
CA TYR A 157 -10.44 -4.73 -20.87
C TYR A 157 -10.46 -6.14 -20.26
N ASN A 158 -10.66 -6.27 -18.94
CA ASN A 158 -10.63 -7.57 -18.22
C ASN A 158 -9.31 -8.33 -18.44
N GLU A 159 -8.24 -7.60 -18.81
CA GLU A 159 -6.90 -8.11 -19.10
C GLU A 159 -6.02 -8.01 -17.85
N HIS A 160 -6.52 -8.52 -16.72
CA HIS A 160 -5.82 -8.49 -15.44
C HIS A 160 -4.40 -9.08 -15.55
N GLY A 161 -4.21 -10.14 -16.37
CA GLY A 161 -2.91 -10.78 -16.53
C GLY A 161 -1.89 -10.05 -17.41
N LEU A 162 -2.30 -9.09 -18.24
CA LEU A 162 -1.41 -8.39 -19.19
C LEU A 162 -0.92 -7.03 -18.64
N HIS A 163 -1.69 -6.42 -17.75
CA HIS A 163 -1.39 -5.13 -17.14
C HIS A 163 -0.68 -5.22 -15.77
N THR A 164 -0.73 -6.37 -15.10
CA THR A 164 -0.03 -6.62 -13.83
C THR A 164 1.27 -7.42 -13.99
N ALA A 165 1.71 -7.65 -15.24
CA ALA A 165 2.97 -8.32 -15.57
C ALA A 165 4.06 -7.30 -15.90
#